data_AF-A0A8H3EIJ2-F1
#
_entry.id   AF-A0A8H3EIJ2-F1
#
_cell.length_a   1.000
_cell.length_b   1.000
_cell.length_c   1.000
_cell.angle_alpha   90.00
_cell.angle_beta   90.00
_cell.angle_gamma   90.00
#
_symmetry.space_group_name_H-M   'P 1'
#
loop_
_entity.id
_entity.type
_entity.pdbx_description
1 polymer ?
#
loop_
_entity_poly.entity_id
_entity_poly.type
_entity_poly.pdbx_seq_one_letter_code
_entity_poly.pdbx_strand_id
1 'polypeptide(L)'
;MNMTFSSEETESRRITGSSKVPEHRVFLLKRLASAATILLLNQAYTIAYSVLLQLSNADFHPSKQSYVHRIHTVTVRETTIRSWMVFNFVWSSWAMFTAIHDILAFVHVAIGIDEPKDWPRLYGSIFEAYSIRRFWGKFWHHLIQRSYGAYGTLLSQKILRLPPGSFADRTCVNFSVFLISGIVHGCITLQLGFKCGYWEDLAFFVMCYAALLVEKVVQRAASWAFGGAWPKRWICRILGYFWVFGFLFWVLPKHQYPKVLCAPA
;
A
#
# COMPACT_ATOMS: atom_id res chain seq x y z
N MET A 1 -3.48 -47.71 -52.51
CA MET A 1 -3.62 -46.25 -52.46
C MET A 1 -3.19 -45.82 -51.06
N ASN A 2 -1.88 -45.64 -50.86
CA ASN A 2 -1.27 -45.20 -49.60
C ASN A 2 -0.92 -43.73 -49.76
N MET A 3 -1.48 -42.85 -48.93
CA MET A 3 -0.97 -41.49 -48.67
C MET A 3 -1.50 -41.07 -47.30
N THR A 4 -0.70 -41.26 -46.24
CA THR A 4 0.07 -40.22 -45.52
C THR A 4 -0.81 -39.30 -44.66
N PHE A 5 -1.07 -39.75 -43.43
CA PHE A 5 -1.67 -38.98 -42.34
C PHE A 5 -0.78 -39.08 -41.09
N SER A 6 0.47 -38.60 -41.17
CA SER A 6 1.43 -38.76 -40.05
C SER A 6 2.43 -37.61 -39.87
N SER A 7 2.51 -36.64 -40.78
CA SER A 7 3.54 -35.58 -40.69
C SER A 7 3.09 -34.35 -39.90
N GLU A 8 1.81 -33.97 -39.92
CA GLU A 8 1.35 -32.72 -39.29
C GLU A 8 1.18 -32.80 -37.76
N GLU A 9 0.83 -33.98 -37.23
CA GLU A 9 0.65 -34.15 -35.78
C GLU A 9 1.98 -34.18 -35.00
N THR A 10 3.08 -34.48 -35.70
CA THR A 10 4.41 -34.56 -35.12
C THR A 10 5.12 -33.20 -35.05
N GLU A 11 4.69 -32.23 -35.85
CA GLU A 11 5.29 -30.89 -35.90
C GLU A 11 4.66 -29.94 -34.87
N SER A 12 3.35 -30.08 -34.60
CA SER A 12 2.65 -29.33 -33.54
C SER A 12 3.14 -29.70 -32.13
N ARG A 13 3.59 -30.95 -31.90
CA ARG A 13 4.18 -31.38 -30.62
C ARG A 13 5.63 -30.95 -30.41
N ARG A 14 6.33 -30.47 -31.45
CA ARG A 14 7.77 -30.16 -31.37
C ARG A 14 8.08 -28.71 -30.98
N ILE A 15 7.08 -27.82 -30.97
CA ILE A 15 7.25 -26.39 -30.67
C ILE A 15 7.03 -26.06 -29.17
N THR A 16 6.50 -26.98 -28.35
CA THR A 16 6.12 -26.69 -26.95
C THR A 16 7.13 -27.14 -25.89
N GLY A 17 8.28 -27.70 -26.26
CA GLY A 17 9.12 -28.46 -25.33
C GLY A 17 10.33 -27.77 -24.69
N SER A 18 10.88 -26.66 -25.22
CA SER A 18 12.29 -26.33 -24.93
C SER A 18 12.63 -24.92 -24.42
N SER A 19 11.69 -23.98 -24.27
CA SER A 19 12.04 -22.60 -23.85
C SER A 19 11.51 -22.12 -22.49
N LYS A 20 10.56 -22.81 -21.85
CA LYS A 20 9.94 -22.34 -20.58
C LYS A 20 10.74 -22.67 -19.31
N VAL A 21 11.52 -23.75 -19.29
CA VAL A 21 12.20 -24.25 -18.07
C VAL A 21 13.24 -23.26 -17.48
N PRO A 22 14.05 -22.55 -18.29
CA PRO A 22 15.00 -21.57 -17.77
C PRO A 22 14.29 -20.37 -17.12
N GLU A 23 13.19 -19.90 -17.71
CA GLU A 23 12.41 -18.77 -17.18
C GLU A 23 11.74 -19.11 -15.84
N HIS A 24 11.19 -20.33 -15.71
CA HIS A 24 10.60 -20.82 -14.45
C HIS A 24 11.65 -20.92 -13.34
N ARG A 25 12.81 -21.53 -13.60
CA ARG A 25 13.86 -21.66 -12.59
C ARG A 25 14.39 -20.31 -12.13
N VAL A 26 14.63 -19.39 -13.06
CA VAL A 26 15.07 -18.02 -12.74
C VAL A 26 14.00 -17.29 -11.92
N PHE A 27 12.72 -17.43 -12.26
CA PHE A 27 11.62 -16.86 -11.48
C PHE A 27 11.59 -17.39 -10.05
N LEU A 28 11.62 -18.72 -9.88
CA LEU A 28 11.58 -19.36 -8.56
C LEU A 28 12.76 -18.92 -7.68
N LEU A 29 13.98 -18.93 -8.22
CA LEU A 29 15.17 -18.47 -7.50
C LEU A 29 15.05 -16.99 -7.08
N LYS A 30 14.54 -16.13 -7.97
CA LYS A 30 14.32 -14.70 -7.65
C LYS A 30 13.29 -14.52 -6.54
N ARG A 31 12.19 -15.26 -6.55
CA ARG A 31 11.16 -15.18 -5.50
C ARG A 31 11.67 -15.67 -4.16
N LEU A 32 12.36 -16.81 -4.14
CA LEU A 32 12.95 -17.35 -2.92
C LEU A 32 14.02 -16.41 -2.35
N ALA A 33 14.93 -15.91 -3.19
CA ALA A 33 15.97 -14.96 -2.76
C ALA A 33 15.37 -13.64 -2.26
N SER A 34 14.34 -13.12 -2.93
CA SER A 34 13.60 -11.93 -2.51
C SER A 34 12.96 -12.13 -1.13
N ALA A 35 12.18 -13.21 -0.95
CA ALA A 35 11.54 -13.53 0.32
C ALA A 35 12.56 -13.68 1.46
N ALA A 36 13.62 -14.46 1.24
CA ALA A 36 14.69 -14.64 2.24
C ALA A 36 15.36 -13.32 2.61
N THR A 37 15.71 -12.49 1.60
CA THR A 37 16.31 -11.17 1.83
C THR A 37 15.39 -10.26 2.63
N ILE A 38 14.11 -10.20 2.27
CA ILE A 38 13.12 -9.37 2.97
C ILE A 38 12.95 -9.81 4.42
N LEU A 39 12.86 -11.13 4.68
CA LEU A 39 12.74 -11.66 6.04
C LEU A 39 13.96 -11.34 6.89
N LEU A 40 15.17 -11.50 6.34
CA LEU A 40 16.42 -11.16 7.02
C LEU A 40 16.52 -9.65 7.31
N LEU A 41 16.22 -8.81 6.32
CA LEU A 41 16.21 -7.36 6.50
C LEU A 41 15.16 -6.92 7.52
N ASN A 42 13.97 -7.53 7.49
CA ASN A 42 12.91 -7.23 8.45
C ASN A 42 13.32 -7.64 9.87
N GLN A 43 13.99 -8.78 10.04
CA GLN A 43 14.52 -9.21 11.33
C GLN A 43 15.60 -8.25 11.84
N ALA A 44 16.57 -7.89 10.99
CA ALA A 44 17.62 -6.94 11.33
C ALA A 44 17.05 -5.55 11.69
N TYR A 45 16.09 -5.07 10.91
CA TYR A 45 15.35 -3.83 11.20
C TYR A 45 14.63 -3.91 12.55
N THR A 46 13.99 -5.03 12.85
CA THR A 46 13.26 -5.25 14.11
C THR A 46 14.17 -5.20 15.33
N ILE A 47 15.34 -5.83 15.23
CA ILE A 47 16.38 -5.77 16.27
C ILE A 47 16.94 -4.34 16.39
N ALA A 48 17.20 -3.67 15.27
CA ALA A 48 17.78 -2.33 15.28
C ALA A 48 16.86 -1.32 15.98
N TYR A 49 15.57 -1.25 15.62
CA TYR A 49 14.69 -0.27 16.25
C TYR A 49 14.37 -0.60 17.71
N SER A 50 14.33 -1.89 18.09
CA SER A 50 14.05 -2.28 19.48
C SER A 50 15.16 -1.82 20.43
N VAL A 51 16.42 -1.91 20.00
CA VAL A 51 17.59 -1.43 20.75
C VAL A 51 17.70 0.10 20.73
N LEU A 52 17.47 0.73 19.57
CA LEU A 52 17.67 2.18 19.39
C LEU A 52 16.57 3.03 20.02
N LEU A 53 15.30 2.61 19.92
CA LEU A 53 14.16 3.43 20.35
C LEU A 53 13.66 3.10 21.76
N GLN A 54 13.82 1.83 22.20
CA GLN A 54 13.36 1.34 23.50
C GLN A 54 11.95 1.85 23.82
N LEU A 55 11.01 1.49 22.95
CA LEU A 55 9.65 2.01 22.98
C LEU A 55 8.96 1.61 24.28
N SER A 56 8.24 2.56 24.88
CA SER A 56 7.50 2.37 26.12
C SER A 56 6.05 2.81 25.93
N ASN A 57 5.14 2.35 26.79
CA ASN A 57 3.72 2.78 26.74
C ASN A 57 3.57 4.30 26.91
N ALA A 58 4.49 4.96 27.62
CA ALA A 58 4.48 6.41 27.78
C ALA A 58 4.68 7.17 26.45
N ASP A 59 5.26 6.53 25.43
CA ASP A 59 5.48 7.13 24.11
C ASP A 59 4.20 7.28 23.29
N PHE A 60 3.24 6.40 23.56
CA PHE A 60 1.97 6.31 22.87
C PHE A 60 0.83 6.94 23.67
N HIS A 61 1.15 7.77 24.66
CA HIS A 61 0.17 8.42 25.52
C HIS A 61 -0.84 9.24 24.69
N PRO A 62 -2.16 9.24 24.99
CA PRO A 62 -3.16 9.93 24.18
C PRO A 62 -2.91 11.43 23.98
N SER A 63 -2.37 12.12 24.99
CA SER A 63 -1.99 13.54 24.87
C SER A 63 -0.95 13.79 23.77
N LYS A 64 -0.14 12.78 23.43
CA LYS A 64 0.87 12.83 22.38
C LYS A 64 0.32 12.58 20.98
N GLN A 65 -0.98 12.38 20.78
CA GLN A 65 -1.57 12.28 19.45
C GLN A 65 -1.60 13.63 18.70
N SER A 66 -1.76 14.73 19.45
CA SER A 66 -1.70 16.09 18.92
C SER A 66 -0.26 16.60 18.89
N TYR A 67 0.16 17.07 17.71
CA TYR A 67 1.52 17.59 17.47
C TYR A 67 1.52 19.12 17.36
N VAL A 68 0.76 19.66 16.40
CA VAL A 68 0.78 21.10 16.05
C VAL A 68 0.35 21.98 17.21
N HIS A 69 -0.73 21.63 17.91
CA HIS A 69 -1.21 22.39 19.08
C HIS A 69 -0.23 22.36 20.27
N ARG A 70 0.71 21.41 20.27
CA ARG A 70 1.71 21.22 21.33
C ARG A 70 3.13 21.48 20.84
N ILE A 71 3.31 22.22 19.73
CA ILE A 71 4.63 22.35 19.09
C ILE A 71 5.72 22.87 20.05
N HIS A 72 5.34 23.66 21.06
CA HIS A 72 6.24 24.19 22.10
C HIS A 72 6.64 23.17 23.18
N THR A 73 5.93 22.05 23.30
CA THR A 73 6.16 21.01 24.33
C THR A 73 6.54 19.65 23.73
N VAL A 74 6.56 19.54 22.40
CA VAL A 74 7.01 18.35 21.68
C VAL A 74 8.52 18.15 21.91
N THR A 75 8.89 16.93 22.28
CA THR A 75 10.30 16.55 22.47
C THR A 75 10.88 15.96 21.18
N VAL A 76 12.21 16.02 21.04
CA VAL A 76 12.93 15.35 19.95
C VAL A 76 12.57 13.86 19.88
N ARG A 77 12.46 13.18 21.03
CA ARG A 77 12.05 11.78 21.11
C ARG A 77 10.68 11.54 20.49
N GLU A 78 9.69 12.41 20.75
CA GLU A 78 8.37 12.30 20.13
C GLU A 78 8.44 12.47 18.61
N THR A 79 9.19 13.45 18.12
CA THR A 79 9.41 13.63 16.67
C THR A 79 10.11 12.43 16.05
N THR A 80 11.13 11.86 16.70
CA THR A 80 11.84 10.67 16.22
C THR A 80 10.92 9.46 16.14
N ILE A 81 10.11 9.20 17.17
CA ILE A 81 9.16 8.07 17.19
C ILE A 81 8.11 8.25 16.09
N ARG A 82 7.56 9.45 15.90
CA ARG A 82 6.60 9.72 14.82
C ARG A 82 7.21 9.53 13.44
N SER A 83 8.45 9.99 13.21
CA SER A 83 9.18 9.77 11.96
C SER A 83 9.45 8.29 11.71
N TRP A 84 9.86 7.56 12.75
CA TRP A 84 10.02 6.11 12.70
C TRP A 84 8.70 5.42 12.37
N MET A 85 7.57 5.84 12.92
CA MET A 85 6.26 5.25 12.61
C MET A 85 5.88 5.39 11.14
N VAL A 86 6.19 6.53 10.50
CA VAL A 86 5.96 6.69 9.05
C VAL A 86 6.75 5.64 8.27
N PHE A 87 8.04 5.50 8.61
CA PHE A 87 8.89 4.47 7.99
C PHE A 87 8.36 3.07 8.29
N ASN A 88 8.05 2.77 9.55
CA ASN A 88 7.58 1.49 10.02
C ASN A 88 6.26 1.08 9.35
N PHE A 89 5.33 2.02 9.19
CA PHE A 89 4.04 1.79 8.51
C PHE A 89 4.25 1.30 7.07
N VAL A 90 5.14 1.96 6.32
CA VAL A 90 5.45 1.60 4.94
C VAL A 90 6.27 0.30 4.89
N TRP A 91 7.33 0.21 5.68
CA TRP A 91 8.26 -0.92 5.68
C TRP A 91 7.58 -2.22 6.11
N SER A 92 6.90 -2.24 7.26
CA SER A 92 6.25 -3.44 7.79
C SER A 92 5.20 -4.01 6.83
N SER A 93 4.35 -3.13 6.27
CA SER A 93 3.33 -3.53 5.28
C SER A 93 3.99 -4.05 3.99
N TRP A 94 5.02 -3.36 3.50
CA TRP A 94 5.71 -3.77 2.28
C TRP A 94 6.42 -5.11 2.48
N ALA A 95 7.24 -5.22 3.51
CA ALA A 95 8.03 -6.42 3.81
C ALA A 95 7.13 -7.64 4.03
N MET A 96 6.12 -7.53 4.89
CA MET A 96 5.21 -8.63 5.20
C MET A 96 4.46 -9.11 3.96
N PHE A 97 3.79 -8.21 3.23
CA PHE A 97 2.98 -8.62 2.10
C PHE A 97 3.82 -9.06 0.90
N THR A 98 4.99 -8.46 0.66
CA THR A 98 5.88 -8.92 -0.42
C THR A 98 6.51 -10.27 -0.08
N ALA A 99 6.94 -10.53 1.15
CA ALA A 99 7.45 -11.84 1.54
C ALA A 99 6.40 -12.94 1.39
N ILE A 100 5.18 -12.72 1.90
CA ILE A 100 4.07 -13.67 1.74
C ILE A 100 3.76 -13.90 0.25
N HIS A 101 3.66 -12.83 -0.53
CA HIS A 101 3.40 -12.92 -1.96
C HIS A 101 4.49 -13.70 -2.71
N ASP A 102 5.76 -13.48 -2.38
CA ASP A 102 6.88 -14.18 -3.02
C ASP A 102 6.93 -15.66 -2.63
N ILE A 103 6.61 -16.00 -1.37
CA ILE A 103 6.50 -17.39 -0.91
C ILE A 103 5.35 -18.10 -1.62
N LEU A 104 4.16 -17.47 -1.69
CA LEU A 104 3.01 -18.06 -2.37
C LEU A 104 3.28 -18.24 -3.87
N ALA A 105 3.89 -17.24 -4.52
CA ALA A 105 4.31 -17.31 -5.93
C ALA A 105 5.31 -18.45 -6.16
N PHE A 106 6.27 -18.63 -5.25
CA PHE A 106 7.20 -19.74 -5.32
C PHE A 106 6.47 -21.08 -5.24
N VAL A 107 5.61 -21.26 -4.23
CA VAL A 107 4.89 -22.52 -4.00
C VAL A 107 4.01 -22.86 -5.20
N HIS A 108 3.15 -21.93 -5.65
CA HIS A 108 2.19 -22.20 -6.73
C HIS A 108 2.85 -22.48 -8.08
N VAL A 109 3.92 -21.75 -8.43
CA VAL A 109 4.66 -21.97 -9.67
C VAL A 109 5.52 -23.24 -9.59
N ALA A 110 6.07 -23.59 -8.41
CA ALA A 110 6.89 -24.78 -8.23
C ALA A 110 6.07 -26.08 -8.36
N ILE A 111 4.83 -26.08 -7.86
CA ILE A 111 3.90 -27.22 -7.99
C ILE A 111 3.08 -27.19 -9.30
N GLY A 112 3.27 -26.16 -10.14
CA GLY A 112 2.67 -26.07 -11.46
C GLY A 112 1.20 -25.65 -11.50
N ILE A 113 0.69 -24.99 -10.46
CA ILE A 113 -0.67 -24.44 -10.45
C ILE A 113 -0.74 -23.18 -11.32
N ASP A 114 0.24 -22.29 -11.19
CA ASP A 114 0.26 -20.98 -11.88
C ASP A 114 1.51 -20.81 -12.76
N GLU A 115 1.44 -19.89 -13.72
CA GLU A 115 2.61 -19.44 -14.48
C GLU A 115 3.27 -18.20 -13.83
N PRO A 116 4.58 -17.95 -14.04
CA PRO A 116 5.27 -16.76 -13.51
C PRO A 116 4.58 -15.41 -13.77
N LYS A 117 3.84 -15.29 -14.88
CA LYS A 117 3.12 -14.07 -15.29
C LYS A 117 1.90 -13.77 -14.41
N ASP A 118 1.33 -14.79 -13.76
CA ASP A 118 0.14 -14.67 -12.92
C ASP A 118 0.47 -14.04 -11.56
N TRP A 119 1.77 -13.95 -11.24
CA TRP A 119 2.31 -13.37 -10.02
C TRP A 119 3.08 -12.07 -10.31
N PRO A 120 2.41 -10.97 -10.73
CA PRO A 120 3.07 -9.68 -10.94
C PRO A 120 3.61 -9.10 -9.62
N ARG A 121 4.30 -7.95 -9.69
CA ARG A 121 4.74 -7.27 -8.46
C ARG A 121 3.52 -6.74 -7.70
N LEU A 122 3.49 -7.00 -6.39
CA LEU A 122 2.39 -6.59 -5.52
C LEU A 122 2.33 -5.07 -5.30
N TYR A 123 3.50 -4.46 -5.09
CA TYR A 123 3.68 -3.02 -4.94
C TYR A 123 4.26 -2.41 -6.21
N GLY A 124 3.94 -1.14 -6.46
CA GLY A 124 4.59 -0.35 -7.48
C GLY A 124 5.86 0.34 -7.00
N SER A 125 6.29 1.36 -7.73
CA SER A 125 7.55 2.05 -7.46
C SER A 125 7.39 3.11 -6.37
N ILE A 126 8.26 3.09 -5.35
CA ILE A 126 8.32 4.14 -4.32
C ILE A 126 8.69 5.52 -4.91
N PHE A 127 9.32 5.55 -6.08
CA PHE A 127 9.61 6.79 -6.82
C PHE A 127 8.34 7.51 -7.33
N GLU A 128 7.19 6.86 -7.25
CA GLU A 128 5.89 7.46 -7.57
C GLU A 128 5.12 7.94 -6.33
N ALA A 129 5.62 7.71 -5.11
CA ALA A 129 4.95 8.01 -3.85
C ALA A 129 5.00 9.49 -3.40
N TYR A 130 5.07 10.44 -4.35
CA TYR A 130 5.19 11.89 -4.07
C TYR A 130 3.84 12.63 -4.05
N SER A 131 2.72 11.94 -3.93
CA SER A 131 1.40 12.55 -3.73
C SER A 131 0.50 11.50 -3.09
N ILE A 132 -0.51 11.89 -2.30
CA ILE A 132 -1.45 10.94 -1.68
C ILE A 132 -2.14 10.08 -2.74
N ARG A 133 -2.57 10.68 -3.85
CA ARG A 133 -3.17 9.94 -4.96
C ARG A 133 -2.20 8.89 -5.53
N ARG A 134 -0.93 9.23 -5.73
CA ARG A 134 0.05 8.28 -6.30
C ARG A 134 0.57 7.29 -5.27
N PHE A 135 0.69 7.68 -4.01
CA PHE A 135 1.02 6.79 -2.91
C PHE A 135 0.06 5.61 -2.90
N TRP A 136 -1.25 5.85 -2.82
CA TRP A 136 -2.26 4.78 -2.79
C TRP A 136 -2.52 4.12 -4.14
N GLY A 137 -2.44 4.86 -5.25
CA GLY A 137 -2.84 4.37 -6.58
C GLY A 137 -1.70 3.86 -7.48
N LYS A 138 -0.44 4.11 -7.14
CA LYS A 138 0.74 3.72 -7.95
C LYS A 138 1.83 3.02 -7.16
N PHE A 139 2.00 3.31 -5.88
CA PHE A 139 3.01 2.70 -5.04
C PHE A 139 2.44 1.56 -4.18
N TRP A 140 1.38 1.84 -3.42
CA TRP A 140 0.78 0.91 -2.46
C TRP A 140 0.24 -0.36 -3.13
N HIS A 141 0.09 -1.44 -2.37
CA HIS A 141 -0.24 -2.76 -2.90
C HIS A 141 -1.52 -2.78 -3.77
N HIS A 142 -1.49 -3.55 -4.86
CA HIS A 142 -2.62 -3.63 -5.81
C HIS A 142 -3.67 -4.69 -5.44
N LEU A 143 -3.48 -5.44 -4.34
CA LEU A 143 -4.28 -6.61 -3.94
C LEU A 143 -5.80 -6.37 -3.97
N ILE A 144 -6.24 -5.22 -3.47
CA ILE A 144 -7.65 -4.88 -3.26
C ILE A 144 -8.18 -3.84 -4.24
N GLN A 145 -7.31 -3.24 -5.06
CA GLN A 145 -7.68 -2.07 -5.88
C GLN A 145 -8.79 -2.40 -6.88
N ARG A 146 -8.72 -3.57 -7.53
CA ARG A 146 -9.73 -3.99 -8.51
C ARG A 146 -11.08 -4.27 -7.83
N SER A 147 -11.08 -5.02 -6.73
CA SER A 147 -12.30 -5.40 -6.02
C SER A 147 -13.00 -4.19 -5.41
N TYR A 148 -12.26 -3.35 -4.68
CA TYR A 148 -12.85 -2.17 -4.04
C TYR A 148 -13.27 -1.12 -5.08
N GLY A 149 -12.50 -0.98 -6.17
CA GLY A 149 -12.88 -0.16 -7.31
C GLY A 149 -14.21 -0.62 -7.93
N ALA A 150 -14.40 -1.92 -8.13
CA ALA A 150 -15.63 -2.47 -8.67
C ALA A 150 -16.85 -2.18 -7.78
N TYR A 151 -16.74 -2.36 -6.46
CA TYR A 151 -17.81 -1.99 -5.52
C TYR A 151 -18.11 -0.48 -5.55
N GLY A 152 -17.07 0.35 -5.60
CA GLY A 152 -17.22 1.80 -5.73
C GLY A 152 -17.93 2.19 -7.04
N THR A 153 -17.57 1.58 -8.15
CA THR A 153 -18.22 1.80 -9.47
C THR A 153 -19.67 1.34 -9.46
N LEU A 154 -19.96 0.20 -8.84
CA LEU A 154 -21.33 -0.28 -8.67
C LEU A 154 -22.17 0.73 -7.88
N LEU A 155 -21.67 1.19 -6.73
CA LEU A 155 -22.35 2.21 -5.92
C LEU A 155 -22.58 3.50 -6.72
N SER A 156 -21.54 4.00 -7.36
CA SER A 156 -21.59 5.27 -8.10
C SER A 156 -22.54 5.22 -9.30
N GLN A 157 -22.39 4.22 -10.17
CA GLN A 157 -23.03 4.20 -11.48
C GLN A 157 -24.35 3.43 -11.49
N LYS A 158 -24.51 2.41 -10.66
CA LYS A 158 -25.73 1.58 -10.64
C LYS A 158 -26.72 2.03 -9.58
N ILE A 159 -26.24 2.38 -8.38
CA ILE A 159 -27.10 2.78 -7.27
C ILE A 159 -27.40 4.28 -7.35
N LEU A 160 -26.36 5.12 -7.39
CA LEU A 160 -26.51 6.59 -7.41
C LEU A 160 -26.73 7.17 -8.80
N ARG A 161 -26.57 6.35 -9.86
CA ARG A 161 -26.76 6.73 -11.27
C ARG A 161 -25.94 7.95 -11.70
N LEU A 162 -24.73 8.11 -11.14
CA LEU A 162 -23.83 9.19 -11.52
C LEU A 162 -23.28 8.97 -12.94
N PRO A 163 -23.09 10.04 -13.75
CA PRO A 163 -22.53 9.92 -15.08
C PRO A 163 -21.11 9.33 -15.04
N PRO A 164 -20.82 8.22 -15.75
CA PRO A 164 -19.50 7.59 -15.76
C PRO A 164 -18.39 8.57 -16.14
N GLY A 165 -17.30 8.58 -15.38
CA GLY A 165 -16.15 9.45 -15.62
C GLY A 165 -16.33 10.91 -15.18
N SER A 166 -17.51 11.28 -14.68
CA SER A 166 -17.73 12.61 -14.08
C SER A 166 -16.87 12.84 -12.84
N PHE A 167 -16.75 14.10 -12.40
CA PHE A 167 -16.09 14.40 -11.14
C PHE A 167 -16.79 13.73 -9.95
N ALA A 168 -18.13 13.74 -9.93
CA ALA A 168 -18.94 13.10 -8.91
C ALA A 168 -18.70 11.58 -8.87
N ASP A 169 -18.68 10.92 -10.04
CA ASP A 169 -18.41 9.49 -10.14
C ASP A 169 -17.04 9.12 -9.57
N ARG A 170 -15.96 9.79 -10.03
CA ARG A 170 -14.61 9.54 -9.51
C ARG A 170 -14.48 9.83 -8.02
N THR A 171 -15.20 10.82 -7.51
CA THR A 171 -15.20 11.21 -6.10
C THR A 171 -15.90 10.12 -5.27
N CYS A 172 -17.07 9.67 -5.69
CA CYS A 172 -17.81 8.58 -5.07
C CYS A 172 -17.00 7.28 -5.05
N VAL A 173 -16.44 6.85 -6.19
CA VAL A 173 -15.63 5.63 -6.28
C VAL A 173 -14.43 5.68 -5.32
N ASN A 174 -13.68 6.78 -5.32
CA ASN A 174 -12.53 6.93 -4.43
C ASN A 174 -12.95 6.91 -2.95
N PHE A 175 -14.03 7.62 -2.59
CA PHE A 175 -14.54 7.60 -1.23
C PHE A 175 -14.91 6.18 -0.79
N SER A 176 -15.64 5.44 -1.61
CA SER A 176 -16.02 4.05 -1.34
C SER A 176 -14.82 3.14 -1.12
N VAL A 177 -13.77 3.28 -1.94
CA VAL A 177 -12.54 2.48 -1.80
C VAL A 177 -11.89 2.71 -0.42
N PHE A 178 -11.76 3.97 0.02
CA PHE A 178 -11.22 4.29 1.33
C PHE A 178 -12.16 3.86 2.47
N LEU A 179 -13.47 4.05 2.31
CA LEU A 179 -14.46 3.66 3.31
C LEU A 179 -14.46 2.14 3.54
N ILE A 180 -14.51 1.35 2.47
CA ILE A 180 -14.45 -0.12 2.53
C ILE A 180 -13.13 -0.56 3.18
N SER A 181 -12.01 0.09 2.83
CA SER A 181 -10.72 -0.21 3.47
C SER A 181 -10.78 0.03 4.99
N GLY A 182 -11.34 1.16 5.42
CA GLY A 182 -11.52 1.47 6.85
C GLY A 182 -12.38 0.45 7.58
N ILE A 183 -13.51 0.04 6.98
CA ILE A 183 -14.40 -0.98 7.55
C ILE A 183 -13.66 -2.31 7.70
N VAL A 184 -12.99 -2.77 6.65
CA VAL A 184 -12.27 -4.06 6.65
C VAL A 184 -11.15 -4.06 7.68
N HIS A 185 -10.36 -2.98 7.77
CA HIS A 185 -9.33 -2.85 8.79
C HIS A 185 -9.92 -2.83 10.21
N GLY A 186 -11.06 -2.15 10.42
CA GLY A 186 -11.77 -2.18 11.70
C GLY A 186 -12.26 -3.59 12.07
N CYS A 187 -12.81 -4.33 11.10
CA CYS A 187 -13.20 -5.74 11.30
C CYS A 187 -12.00 -6.63 11.65
N ILE A 188 -10.86 -6.44 10.99
CA ILE A 188 -9.63 -7.18 11.31
C ILE A 188 -9.15 -6.84 12.73
N THR A 189 -9.17 -5.57 13.12
CA THR A 189 -8.83 -5.14 14.49
C THR A 189 -9.69 -5.84 15.54
N LEU A 190 -11.01 -5.92 15.31
CA LEU A 190 -11.93 -6.67 16.17
C LEU A 190 -11.62 -8.17 16.19
N GLN A 191 -11.37 -8.78 15.02
CA GLN A 191 -11.07 -10.20 14.88
C GLN A 191 -9.75 -10.59 15.57
N LEU A 192 -8.77 -9.69 15.61
CA LEU A 192 -7.51 -9.87 16.32
C LEU A 192 -7.63 -9.69 17.84
N GLY A 193 -8.83 -9.39 18.36
CA GLY A 193 -9.10 -9.29 19.80
C GLY A 193 -8.79 -7.93 20.42
N PHE A 194 -8.52 -6.89 19.62
CA PHE A 194 -8.37 -5.54 20.15
C PHE A 194 -9.71 -5.01 20.68
N LYS A 195 -9.68 -4.41 21.87
CA LYS A 195 -10.88 -3.84 22.51
C LYS A 195 -11.24 -2.44 21.97
N CYS A 196 -10.32 -1.81 21.24
CA CYS A 196 -10.45 -0.46 20.68
C CYS A 196 -9.64 -0.36 19.37
N GLY A 197 -9.66 0.79 18.69
CA GLY A 197 -8.84 1.01 17.50
C GLY A 197 -9.59 0.82 16.16
N TYR A 198 -10.80 0.26 16.19
CA TYR A 198 -11.59 -0.03 14.99
C TYR A 198 -12.20 1.25 14.38
N TRP A 199 -12.61 2.22 15.22
CA TRP A 199 -13.02 3.54 14.74
C TRP A 199 -11.85 4.35 14.19
N GLU A 200 -10.68 4.17 14.78
CA GLU A 200 -9.44 4.82 14.38
C GLU A 200 -8.95 4.31 13.02
N ASP A 201 -9.15 3.02 12.70
CA ASP A 201 -8.96 2.47 11.35
C ASP A 201 -9.87 3.18 10.35
N LEU A 202 -11.17 3.23 10.63
CA LEU A 202 -12.14 3.89 9.76
C LEU A 202 -11.77 5.36 9.54
N ALA A 203 -11.46 6.07 10.63
CA ALA A 203 -11.07 7.47 10.60
C ALA A 203 -9.78 7.68 9.80
N PHE A 204 -8.77 6.80 9.92
CA PHE A 204 -7.53 6.87 9.15
C PHE A 204 -7.77 6.86 7.65
N PHE A 205 -8.56 5.90 7.14
CA PHE A 205 -8.82 5.81 5.70
C PHE A 205 -9.72 6.95 5.20
N VAL A 206 -10.70 7.39 6.00
CA VAL A 206 -11.49 8.60 5.67
C VAL A 206 -10.61 9.84 5.62
N MET A 207 -9.64 9.99 6.53
CA MET A 207 -8.66 11.08 6.50
C MET A 207 -7.73 10.99 5.29
N CYS A 208 -7.35 9.78 4.84
CA CYS A 208 -6.58 9.61 3.60
C CYS A 208 -7.35 10.12 2.38
N TYR A 209 -8.66 9.86 2.33
CA TYR A 209 -9.52 10.41 1.29
C TYR A 209 -9.64 11.94 1.38
N ALA A 210 -9.82 12.48 2.58
CA ALA A 210 -9.85 13.93 2.80
C ALA A 210 -8.52 14.59 2.35
N ALA A 211 -7.37 13.98 2.67
CA ALA A 211 -6.06 14.46 2.23
C ALA A 211 -5.91 14.42 0.69
N LEU A 212 -6.50 13.42 0.03
CA LEU A 212 -6.56 13.36 -1.43
C LEU A 212 -7.39 14.51 -2.02
N LEU A 213 -8.50 14.90 -1.39
CA LEU A 213 -9.29 16.06 -1.81
C LEU A 213 -8.55 17.38 -1.58
N VAL A 214 -7.93 17.55 -0.41
CA VAL A 214 -7.09 18.72 -0.10
C VAL A 214 -5.95 18.85 -1.11
N GLU A 215 -5.25 17.76 -1.41
CA GLU A 215 -4.20 17.72 -2.42
C GLU A 215 -4.70 18.21 -3.79
N LYS A 216 -5.88 17.78 -4.23
CA LYS A 216 -6.47 18.24 -5.50
C LYS A 216 -6.81 19.74 -5.48
N VAL A 217 -7.38 20.24 -4.37
CA VAL A 217 -7.74 21.66 -4.23
C VAL A 217 -6.48 22.52 -4.24
N VAL A 218 -5.45 22.15 -3.47
CA VAL A 218 -4.17 22.85 -3.41
C VAL A 218 -3.48 22.85 -4.78
N GLN A 219 -3.48 21.72 -5.49
CA GLN A 219 -2.90 21.65 -6.83
C GLN A 219 -3.64 22.56 -7.83
N ARG A 220 -4.98 22.63 -7.74
CA ARG A 220 -5.77 23.51 -8.60
C ARG A 220 -5.55 24.99 -8.27
N ALA A 221 -5.51 25.34 -6.98
CA ALA A 221 -5.23 26.70 -6.51
C ALA A 221 -3.82 27.16 -6.92
N ALA A 222 -2.82 26.30 -6.75
CA ALA A 222 -1.45 26.56 -7.19
C ALA A 222 -1.38 26.74 -8.72
N SER A 223 -2.04 25.87 -9.49
CA SER A 223 -2.10 26.02 -10.95
C SER A 223 -2.72 27.35 -11.39
N TRP A 224 -3.71 27.85 -10.64
CA TRP A 224 -4.30 29.16 -10.92
C TRP A 224 -3.36 30.31 -10.54
N ALA A 225 -2.76 30.25 -9.34
CA ALA A 225 -1.85 31.27 -8.83
C ALA A 225 -0.59 31.43 -9.69
N PHE A 226 -0.06 30.34 -10.24
CA PHE A 226 1.12 30.37 -11.10
C PHE A 226 0.79 30.49 -12.60
N GLY A 227 -0.47 30.76 -12.98
CA GLY A 227 -0.87 30.85 -14.39
C GLY A 227 -0.58 29.58 -15.21
N GLY A 228 -0.58 28.41 -14.54
CA GLY A 228 -0.22 27.12 -15.13
C GLY A 228 1.29 26.84 -15.21
N ALA A 229 2.15 27.80 -14.86
CA ALA A 229 3.60 27.63 -14.85
C ALA A 229 4.06 26.90 -13.57
N TRP A 230 4.18 25.57 -13.66
CA TRP A 230 4.66 24.76 -12.53
C TRP A 230 6.18 24.86 -12.37
N PRO A 231 6.71 24.81 -11.12
CA PRO A 231 8.13 24.61 -10.88
C PRO A 231 8.67 23.36 -11.59
N LYS A 232 10.00 23.27 -11.70
CA LYS A 232 10.67 22.09 -12.27
C LYS A 232 10.13 20.80 -11.63
N ARG A 233 9.89 19.77 -12.45
CA ARG A 233 9.24 18.50 -12.02
C ARG A 233 9.85 17.88 -10.76
N TRP A 234 11.17 17.95 -10.60
CA TRP A 234 11.86 17.40 -9.42
C TRP A 234 11.52 18.17 -8.14
N ILE A 235 11.33 19.49 -8.21
CA ILE A 235 10.90 20.33 -7.07
C ILE A 235 9.50 19.89 -6.62
N CYS A 236 8.57 19.75 -7.58
CA CYS A 236 7.21 19.27 -7.29
C CYS A 236 7.22 17.88 -6.66
N ARG A 237 8.12 16.98 -7.09
CA ARG A 237 8.29 15.66 -6.47
C ARG A 237 8.81 15.76 -5.04
N ILE A 238 9.84 16.58 -4.79
CA ILE A 238 10.38 16.77 -3.43
C ILE A 238 9.30 17.33 -2.49
N LEU A 239 8.62 18.40 -2.90
CA LEU A 239 7.50 18.97 -2.13
C LEU A 239 6.40 17.94 -1.88
N GLY A 240 6.11 17.12 -2.90
CA GLY A 240 5.18 16.01 -2.81
C GLY A 240 5.56 14.95 -1.79
N TYR A 241 6.85 14.59 -1.71
CA TYR A 241 7.34 13.67 -0.67
C TYR A 241 7.22 14.26 0.73
N PHE A 242 7.56 15.54 0.91
CA PHE A 242 7.35 16.23 2.20
C PHE A 242 5.87 16.27 2.58
N TRP A 243 4.98 16.48 1.61
CA TRP A 243 3.53 16.44 1.83
C TRP A 243 3.05 15.06 2.29
N VAL A 244 3.41 13.98 1.57
CA VAL A 244 3.03 12.61 1.93
C VAL A 244 3.59 12.22 3.30
N PHE A 245 4.88 12.50 3.53
CA PHE A 245 5.53 12.25 4.81
C PHE A 245 4.86 13.04 5.94
N GLY A 246 4.64 14.34 5.76
CA GLY A 246 4.02 15.20 6.76
C GLY A 246 2.58 14.78 7.09
N PHE A 247 1.80 14.37 6.08
CA PHE A 247 0.47 13.82 6.29
C PHE A 247 0.52 12.52 7.12
N LEU A 248 1.37 11.56 6.73
CA LEU A 248 1.52 10.30 7.46
C LEU A 248 2.03 10.53 8.89
N PHE A 249 3.01 11.41 9.06
CA PHE A 249 3.57 11.83 10.35
C PHE A 249 2.50 12.39 11.28
N TRP A 250 1.53 13.11 10.72
CA TRP A 250 0.43 13.70 11.47
C TRP A 250 -0.70 12.71 11.77
N VAL A 251 -1.06 11.83 10.82
CA VAL A 251 -2.24 10.96 10.93
C VAL A 251 -1.95 9.65 11.65
N LEU A 252 -0.77 9.05 11.47
CA LEU A 252 -0.46 7.72 12.02
C LEU A 252 -0.53 7.63 13.55
N PRO A 253 -0.12 8.64 14.33
CA PRO A 253 -0.29 8.60 15.80
C PRO A 253 -1.76 8.53 16.24
N LYS A 254 -2.67 9.19 15.53
CA LYS A 254 -4.12 9.12 15.82
C LYS A 254 -4.68 7.73 15.53
N HIS A 255 -4.10 7.05 14.54
CA HIS A 255 -4.49 5.71 14.12
C HIS A 255 -3.91 4.61 15.03
N GLN A 256 -2.65 4.73 15.41
CA GLN A 256 -1.89 3.66 16.03
C GLN A 256 -1.82 3.74 17.56
N TYR A 257 -1.77 4.96 18.15
CA TYR A 257 -1.58 5.10 19.60
C TYR A 257 -2.70 4.44 20.41
N PRO A 258 -3.99 4.59 20.05
CA PRO A 258 -5.07 3.94 20.78
C PRO A 258 -4.92 2.41 20.81
N LYS A 259 -4.45 1.82 19.71
CA LYS A 259 -4.28 0.37 19.58
C LYS A 259 -3.21 -0.19 20.51
N VAL A 260 -2.12 0.56 20.74
CA VAL A 260 -1.06 0.13 21.67
C VAL A 260 -1.60 -0.03 23.09
N LEU A 261 -2.58 0.77 23.48
CA LEU A 261 -3.16 0.77 24.84
C LEU A 261 -4.23 -0.32 25.03
N CYS A 262 -4.75 -0.92 23.95
CA CYS A 262 -5.82 -1.92 24.00
C CYS A 262 -5.50 -3.21 23.24
N ALA A 263 -4.20 -3.47 23.05
CA ALA A 263 -3.72 -4.73 22.52
C ALA A 263 -4.18 -5.90 23.40
N PRO A 264 -4.51 -7.05 22.80
CA PRO A 264 -4.79 -8.26 23.58
C PRO A 264 -3.57 -8.62 24.44
N ALA A 265 -3.85 -9.16 25.63
CA ALA A 265 -2.83 -9.62 26.57
C ALA A 265 -2.06 -10.84 26.04
#